data_AF-A0A352BR16-F1
#
_entry.id   AF-A0A352BR16-F1
#
_cell.length_a   1.000
_cell.length_b   1.000
_cell.length_c   1.000
_cell.angle_alpha   90.00
_cell.angle_beta   90.00
_cell.angle_gamma   90.00
#
_symmetry.space_group_name_H-M   'P 1'
#
loop_
_entity.id
_entity.type
_entity.pdbx_description
1 polymer ?
#
loop_
_entity_poly.entity_id
_entity_poly.type
_entity_poly.pdbx_seq_one_letter_code
_entity_poly.pdbx_strand_id
1 'polypeptide(L)'
;MNLSEIKSALTQVNEVVFFEPDGARVPAHFHVTEVGIVTKHFIDCGGTERKESVVNFQLFTATDYDHRLSAQKLRSIIELSEQKLGME
;
A
#
# COMPACT_ATOMS: atom_id res chain seq x y z
N MET A 1 -0.57 6.28 -8.22
CA MET A 1 0.00 7.14 -7.17
C MET A 1 1.30 6.53 -6.74
N ASN A 2 2.36 7.32 -6.65
CA ASN A 2 3.66 6.90 -6.15
C ASN A 2 3.63 6.79 -4.61
N LEU A 3 4.53 5.99 -4.04
CA LEU A 3 4.61 5.80 -2.59
C LEU A 3 4.90 7.11 -1.84
N SER A 4 5.75 7.97 -2.44
CA SER A 4 6.08 9.30 -1.93
C SER A 4 4.86 10.23 -1.84
N GLU A 5 3.96 10.17 -2.83
CA GLU A 5 2.71 10.94 -2.84
C GLU A 5 1.77 10.49 -1.73
N ILE A 6 1.62 9.17 -1.52
CA ILE A 6 0.84 8.61 -0.41
C ILE A 6 1.42 9.09 0.93
N LYS A 7 2.74 8.97 1.15
CA LYS A 7 3.38 9.42 2.38
C LYS A 7 3.13 10.90 2.65
N SER A 8 3.21 11.74 1.61
CA SER A 8 2.93 13.18 1.73
C SER A 8 1.47 13.43 2.13
N ALA A 9 0.52 12.78 1.46
CA ALA A 9 -0.90 12.91 1.76
C ALA A 9 -1.25 12.46 3.19
N LEU A 10 -0.61 11.40 3.70
CA LEU A 10 -0.82 10.90 5.07
C LEU A 10 -0.42 11.90 6.17
N THR A 11 0.35 12.95 5.84
CA THR A 11 0.66 14.03 6.80
C THR A 11 -0.47 15.04 6.96
N GLN A 12 -1.44 15.06 6.03
CA GLN A 12 -2.49 16.08 5.96
C GLN A 12 -3.88 15.53 6.31
N VAL A 13 -3.98 14.24 6.63
CA VAL A 13 -5.25 13.57 6.92
C VAL A 13 -5.22 12.83 8.25
N ASN A 14 -6.38 12.72 8.90
CA ASN A 14 -6.51 12.04 10.18
C ASN A 14 -6.98 10.57 10.02
N GLU A 15 -7.66 10.26 8.92
CA GLU A 15 -8.24 8.94 8.64
C GLU A 15 -7.82 8.47 7.25
N VAL A 16 -7.67 7.15 7.10
CA VAL A 16 -7.46 6.48 5.81
C VAL A 16 -8.66 5.60 5.52
N VAL A 17 -9.22 5.75 4.33
CA VAL A 17 -10.35 4.94 3.85
C VAL A 17 -9.96 4.31 2.52
N PHE A 18 -10.15 3.00 2.42
CA PHE A 18 -9.94 2.26 1.19
C PHE A 18 -11.28 1.92 0.54
N PHE A 19 -11.27 1.89 -0.80
CA PHE A 19 -12.39 1.46 -1.62
C PHE A 19 -11.93 0.31 -2.52
N GLU A 20 -12.80 -0.67 -2.68
CA GLU A 20 -12.63 -1.73 -3.66
C GLU A 20 -12.87 -1.20 -5.08
N PRO A 21 -12.41 -1.92 -6.13
CA PRO A 21 -12.57 -1.46 -7.52
C PRO A 21 -14.02 -1.23 -7.96
N ASP A 22 -14.98 -1.88 -7.30
CA ASP A 22 -16.42 -1.71 -7.53
C ASP A 22 -17.01 -0.49 -6.78
N GLY A 23 -16.20 0.22 -6.00
CA GLY A 23 -16.58 1.37 -5.19
C GLY A 23 -17.08 1.03 -3.77
N ALA A 24 -17.11 -0.25 -3.38
CA ALA A 24 -17.45 -0.64 -2.02
C ALA A 24 -16.38 -0.13 -1.03
N ARG A 25 -16.81 0.39 0.12
CA ARG A 25 -15.90 0.87 1.17
C ARG A 25 -15.36 -0.32 1.97
N VAL A 26 -14.04 -0.40 2.12
CA VAL A 26 -13.41 -1.34 3.05
C VAL A 26 -13.77 -0.94 4.49
N PRO A 27 -14.28 -1.86 5.33
CA PRO A 27 -14.61 -1.58 6.72
C PRO A 27 -13.45 -0.94 7.49
N ALA A 28 -13.76 0.01 8.36
CA ALA A 28 -12.74 0.81 9.05
C ALA A 28 -11.86 0.02 10.04
N HIS A 29 -12.26 -1.20 10.42
CA HIS A 29 -11.48 -2.16 11.22
C HIS A 29 -10.57 -3.05 10.34
N PHE A 30 -10.02 -2.48 9.28
CA PHE A 30 -9.04 -3.16 8.45
C PHE A 30 -7.65 -3.08 9.10
N HIS A 31 -6.83 -4.06 8.75
CA HIS A 31 -5.43 -4.17 9.14
C HIS A 31 -4.59 -4.23 7.87
N VAL A 32 -3.42 -3.59 7.88
CA VAL A 32 -2.37 -3.88 6.91
C VAL A 32 -1.57 -5.07 7.44
N THR A 33 -1.70 -6.22 6.80
CA THR A 33 -1.00 -7.45 7.24
C THR A 33 0.35 -7.60 6.58
N GLU A 34 0.48 -7.13 5.34
CA GLU A 34 1.71 -7.24 4.56
C GLU A 34 1.94 -6.00 3.69
N VAL A 35 3.22 -5.67 3.51
CA VAL A 35 3.69 -4.71 2.51
C VAL A 35 4.77 -5.39 1.71
N GLY A 36 4.63 -5.42 0.39
CA GLY A 36 5.56 -6.11 -0.51
C GLY A 36 5.92 -5.28 -1.73
N ILE A 37 7.01 -5.65 -2.40
CA ILE A 37 7.38 -5.16 -3.73
C ILE A 37 7.17 -6.32 -4.70
N VAL A 38 6.43 -6.07 -5.77
CA VAL A 38 6.29 -7.01 -6.88
C VAL A 38 7.06 -6.47 -8.07
N THR A 39 8.20 -7.09 -8.36
CA THR A 39 9.00 -6.76 -9.54
C THR A 39 8.72 -7.77 -10.65
N LYS A 40 8.37 -7.27 -11.83
CA LYS A 40 8.16 -8.07 -13.03
C LYS A 40 9.10 -7.59 -14.13
N HIS A 41 9.76 -8.54 -14.78
CA HIS A 41 10.66 -8.29 -15.91
C HIS A 41 10.16 -9.09 -17.10
N PHE A 42 9.73 -8.38 -18.13
CA PHE A 42 9.12 -8.92 -19.33
C PHE A 42 10.05 -8.76 -20.52
N ILE A 43 9.89 -9.63 -21.51
CA ILE A 43 10.47 -9.53 -22.85
C ILE A 43 9.40 -9.93 -23.87
N ASP A 44 9.27 -9.18 -24.96
CA ASP A 44 8.37 -9.53 -26.05
C ASP A 44 9.07 -10.36 -27.15
N CYS A 45 8.31 -10.83 -28.14
CA CYS A 45 8.87 -11.62 -29.25
C CYS A 45 9.83 -10.82 -30.16
N GLY A 46 9.83 -9.48 -30.05
CA GLY A 46 10.78 -8.59 -30.72
C GLY A 46 12.06 -8.31 -29.90
N GLY A 47 12.16 -8.84 -28.68
CA GLY A 47 13.28 -8.64 -27.78
C GLY A 47 13.22 -7.35 -26.97
N THR A 48 12.12 -6.60 -26.99
CA THR A 48 11.97 -5.40 -26.16
C THR A 48 11.70 -5.79 -24.72
N GLU A 49 12.54 -5.30 -23.81
CA GLU A 49 12.40 -5.54 -22.37
C GLU A 49 11.52 -4.47 -21.71
N ARG A 50 10.71 -4.89 -20.73
CA ARG A 50 9.97 -4.00 -19.84
C ARG A 50 10.14 -4.43 -18.40
N LYS A 51 10.45 -3.50 -17.51
CA LYS A 51 10.50 -3.72 -16.06
C LYS A 51 9.38 -2.95 -15.39
N GLU A 52 8.70 -3.60 -14.47
CA GLU A 52 7.63 -3.04 -13.65
C GLU A 52 7.94 -3.35 -12.19
N SER A 53 7.81 -2.36 -11.32
CA SER A 53 7.94 -2.54 -9.87
C SER A 53 6.77 -1.82 -9.21
N VAL A 54 5.98 -2.55 -8.44
CA VAL A 54 4.82 -2.00 -7.73
C VAL A 54 4.88 -2.37 -6.25
N VAL A 55 4.48 -1.43 -5.40
CA VAL A 55 4.30 -1.67 -3.97
C VAL A 55 2.88 -2.19 -3.75
N ASN A 56 2.75 -3.27 -2.98
CA ASN A 56 1.49 -3.91 -2.68
C ASN A 56 1.20 -3.87 -1.17
N PHE A 57 -0.01 -3.49 -0.80
CA PHE A 57 -0.51 -3.55 0.58
C PHE A 57 -1.59 -4.62 0.66
N GLN A 58 -1.42 -5.58 1.56
CA GLN A 58 -2.47 -6.54 1.86
C GLN A 58 -3.33 -6.03 3.01
N LEU A 59 -4.64 -5.97 2.78
CA LEU A 59 -5.63 -5.58 3.76
C LEU A 59 -6.38 -6.81 4.28
N PHE A 60 -6.68 -6.83 5.58
CA PHE A 60 -7.52 -7.84 6.22
C PHE A 60 -8.51 -7.19 7.16
N THR A 61 -9.78 -7.56 7.09
CA THR A 61 -10.83 -7.09 8.00
C THR A 61 -11.03 -8.10 9.14
N ALA A 62 -10.68 -7.70 10.36
CA ALA A 62 -10.83 -8.53 11.54
C ALA A 62 -12.17 -8.26 12.26
N THR A 63 -12.50 -9.02 13.29
CA THR A 63 -13.73 -8.80 14.08
C THR A 63 -13.54 -7.78 15.21
N ASP A 64 -12.44 -7.02 15.24
CA ASP A 64 -12.15 -5.99 16.24
C ASP A 64 -12.69 -4.62 15.79
N TYR A 65 -14.01 -4.45 15.86
CA TYR A 65 -14.71 -3.28 15.30
C TYR A 65 -14.22 -1.91 15.79
N ASP A 66 -13.54 -1.85 16.93
CA ASP A 66 -12.95 -0.63 17.51
C ASP A 66 -11.55 -0.30 16.96
N HIS A 67 -10.91 -1.22 16.24
CA HIS A 67 -9.61 -0.98 15.63
C HIS A 67 -9.72 0.04 14.50
N ARG A 68 -8.80 1.00 14.48
CA ARG A 68 -8.67 1.99 13.42
C ARG A 68 -7.20 2.22 13.13
N LEU A 69 -6.78 1.93 11.91
CA LEU A 69 -5.43 2.27 11.47
C LEU A 69 -5.34 3.77 11.23
N SER A 70 -4.58 4.48 12.07
CA SER A 70 -4.37 5.92 11.88
C SER A 70 -3.46 6.22 10.69
N ALA A 71 -3.62 7.39 10.08
CA ALA A 71 -2.78 7.85 8.98
C ALA A 71 -1.29 7.88 9.36
N GLN A 72 -0.99 8.33 10.60
CA GLN A 72 0.38 8.33 11.14
C GLN A 72 0.94 6.91 11.25
N LYS A 73 0.15 5.95 11.73
CA LYS A 73 0.61 4.56 11.86
C LYS A 73 0.87 3.93 10.49
N LEU A 74 -0.01 4.17 9.51
CA LEU A 74 0.20 3.71 8.14
C LEU A 74 1.49 4.31 7.56
N ARG A 75 1.73 5.60 7.76
CA ARG A 75 2.97 6.26 7.32
C ARG A 75 4.21 5.58 7.93
N SER A 76 4.21 5.30 9.23
CA SER A 76 5.33 4.61 9.88
C SER A 76 5.53 3.18 9.38
N ILE A 77 4.45 2.47 9.00
CA ILE A 77 4.56 1.15 8.36
C ILE A 77 5.28 1.29 7.01
N ILE A 78 4.88 2.27 6.20
CA ILE A 78 5.51 2.53 4.90
C ILE A 78 7.00 2.84 5.07
N GLU A 79 7.37 3.75 5.97
CA GLU A 79 8.77 4.14 6.21
C GLU A 79 9.62 2.93 6.65
N LEU A 80 9.08 2.07 7.51
CA LEU A 80 9.75 0.83 7.91
C LEU A 80 9.90 -0.13 6.73
N SER A 81 8.86 -0.30 5.91
CA SER A 81 8.89 -1.15 4.72
C SER A 81 9.92 -0.66 3.71
N GLU A 82 10.02 0.65 3.47
CA GLU A 82 11.02 1.23 2.58
C GLU A 82 12.44 0.89 3.04
N GLN A 83 12.73 1.11 4.32
CA GLN A 83 14.03 0.81 4.90
C GLN A 83 14.38 -0.68 4.81
N LYS A 84 13.41 -1.57 5.04
CA LYS A 84 13.65 -3.02 5.13
C LYS A 84 13.67 -3.71 3.77
N LEU A 85 12.89 -3.21 2.82
CA LEU A 85 12.74 -3.80 1.48
C LEU A 85 13.56 -3.07 0.42
N GLY A 86 14.27 -2.01 0.79
CA GLY A 86 15.09 -1.23 -0.14
C GLY A 86 14.25 -0.52 -1.20
N MET A 87 13.09 -0.01 -0.80
CA MET A 87 12.27 0.84 -1.68
C MET A 87 12.83 2.27 -1.65
N GLU A 88 12.90 2.91 -2.80
CA GLU A 88 13.23 4.34 -2.94
C GLU A 88 11.98 5.22 -3.00
#